data_AF-A0A7S3XAU3-F1
#
_entry.id   AF-A0A7S3XAU3-F1
#
_cell.length_a   1.000
_cell.length_b   1.000
_cell.length_c   1.000
_cell.angle_alpha   90.00
_cell.angle_beta   90.00
_cell.angle_gamma   90.00
#
_symmetry.space_group_name_H-M   'P 1'
#
loop_
_entity.id
_entity.type
_entity.pdbx_description
1 polymer ?
#
loop_
_entity_poly.entity_id
_entity_poly.type
_entity_poly.pdbx_seq_one_letter_code
_entity_poly.pdbx_strand_id
1 'polypeptide(L)'
;SKAVHAGLAFINDVGAAMLRNPRLLSRYGSDLLLPFTIRRPVQTDEEAHALQVATRLAKGWWAKHQGRILPPNTPPSELLDLIQGLYALKSLGLNDGGLHKQVVERCASWRAADFLRYDPRTSEPSPSLREDCACGSRPANGSSFCAECKRPSIPMSSFDVYLEAVVHTFHGCRMGIPLGACFFDVVRQLAAAMMKADADCSETSSLACAKDRHYSAYALTHVIYALSNFDERSLPPELFPQRLRTALFLRLNAALAAKDPDLSAELLDCLNAIGESESKEAKRAVQFIMKAQKPDGGWQCEGESDQFSRFHASLVAVGALLRHSYLCCEPIFPTVSLVLPRWFEVDGAAESMAAKEACKNGTLCLVDHTQAGTHEAFLEAEAATSSLEIRWPLREVERKYVTMLPVHRRIDIR
;
A
#
# COMPACT_ATOMS: atom_id res chain seq x y z
N SER A 1 -25.75 -9.43 -11.59
CA SER A 1 -25.65 -10.60 -10.69
C SER A 1 -26.28 -10.29 -9.35
N LYS A 2 -27.17 -11.15 -8.86
CA LYS A 2 -27.80 -10.98 -7.53
C LYS A 2 -26.78 -10.91 -6.39
N ALA A 3 -25.67 -11.66 -6.50
CA ALA A 3 -24.61 -11.69 -5.49
C ALA A 3 -23.90 -10.34 -5.36
N VAL A 4 -23.54 -9.71 -6.49
CA VAL A 4 -22.90 -8.39 -6.52
C VAL A 4 -23.79 -7.32 -5.90
N HIS A 5 -25.09 -7.28 -6.26
CA HIS A 5 -26.02 -6.32 -5.65
C HIS A 5 -26.18 -6.52 -4.14
N ALA A 6 -26.24 -7.76 -3.66
CA ALA A 6 -26.31 -8.06 -2.23
C ALA A 6 -25.02 -7.64 -1.51
N GLY A 7 -23.85 -7.89 -2.11
CA GLY A 7 -22.55 -7.44 -1.60
C GLY A 7 -22.44 -5.92 -1.52
N LEU A 8 -22.85 -5.20 -2.56
CA LEU A 8 -22.87 -3.74 -2.57
C LEU A 8 -23.79 -3.15 -1.50
N ALA A 9 -24.96 -3.75 -1.28
CA ALA A 9 -25.86 -3.35 -0.19
C ALA A 9 -25.21 -3.56 1.19
N PHE A 10 -24.56 -4.71 1.40
CA PHE A 10 -23.82 -4.99 2.62
C PHE A 10 -22.68 -3.98 2.87
N ILE A 11 -21.83 -3.74 1.86
CA ILE A 11 -20.72 -2.77 1.90
C ILE A 11 -21.26 -1.38 2.27
N ASN A 12 -22.35 -0.96 1.64
CA ASN A 12 -22.97 0.32 1.93
C ASN A 12 -23.39 0.44 3.40
N ASP A 13 -24.09 -0.56 3.92
CA ASP A 13 -24.67 -0.51 5.26
C ASP A 13 -23.59 -0.59 6.33
N VAL A 14 -22.62 -1.49 6.15
CA VAL A 14 -21.48 -1.65 7.06
C VAL A 14 -20.56 -0.44 7.00
N GLY A 15 -20.22 0.05 5.81
CA GLY A 15 -19.40 1.25 5.64
C GLY A 15 -20.06 2.48 6.27
N ALA A 16 -21.36 2.67 6.08
CA ALA A 16 -22.10 3.76 6.72
C ALA A 16 -22.10 3.63 8.26
N ALA A 17 -22.19 2.41 8.79
CA ALA A 17 -22.07 2.17 10.23
C ALA A 17 -20.66 2.50 10.77
N MET A 18 -19.62 2.14 10.02
CA MET A 18 -18.23 2.45 10.37
C MET A 18 -17.95 3.95 10.35
N LEU A 19 -18.47 4.71 9.37
CA LEU A 19 -18.38 6.18 9.32
C LEU A 19 -19.03 6.88 10.54
N ARG A 20 -20.03 6.24 11.17
CA ARG A 20 -20.67 6.75 12.39
C ARG A 20 -19.92 6.39 13.67
N ASN A 21 -18.97 5.46 13.61
CA ASN A 21 -18.17 5.01 14.74
C ASN A 21 -16.80 5.71 14.73
N PRO A 22 -16.53 6.67 15.62
CA PRO A 22 -15.28 7.44 15.61
C PRO A 22 -14.02 6.57 15.72
N ARG A 23 -14.09 5.44 16.45
CA ARG A 23 -12.94 4.54 16.61
C ARG A 23 -12.63 3.79 15.31
N LEU A 24 -13.66 3.31 14.61
CA LEU A 24 -13.48 2.61 13.35
C LEU A 24 -13.11 3.59 12.23
N LEU A 25 -13.74 4.77 12.19
CA LEU A 25 -13.40 5.84 11.25
C LEU A 25 -11.94 6.28 11.42
N SER A 26 -11.45 6.43 12.66
CA SER A 26 -10.05 6.83 12.90
C SER A 26 -9.03 5.76 12.51
N ARG A 27 -9.46 4.49 12.40
CA ARG A 27 -8.55 3.36 12.15
C ARG A 27 -8.59 2.86 10.71
N TYR A 28 -9.75 2.94 10.06
CA TYR A 28 -10.02 2.34 8.75
C TYR A 28 -10.69 3.34 7.80
N GLY A 29 -10.68 4.63 8.14
CA GLY A 29 -11.49 5.65 7.47
C GLY A 29 -11.19 5.75 5.98
N SER A 30 -9.92 5.72 5.60
CA SER A 30 -9.49 5.72 4.21
C SER A 30 -9.79 4.42 3.47
N ASP A 31 -9.78 3.27 4.16
CA ASP A 31 -10.08 1.96 3.57
C ASP A 31 -11.55 1.84 3.18
N LEU A 32 -12.43 2.55 3.88
CA LEU A 32 -13.85 2.68 3.51
C LEU A 32 -14.06 3.36 2.16
N LEU A 33 -13.03 4.04 1.63
CA LEU A 33 -13.10 4.84 0.42
C LEU A 33 -12.42 4.19 -0.79
N LEU A 34 -11.71 3.08 -0.56
CA LEU A 34 -11.20 2.24 -1.63
C LEU A 34 -12.25 1.37 -2.36
N PRO A 35 -13.55 1.31 -1.99
CA PRO A 35 -14.55 0.71 -2.85
C PRO A 35 -14.65 1.44 -4.18
N PHE A 36 -14.09 0.83 -5.22
CA PHE A 36 -14.35 1.13 -6.61
C PHE A 36 -13.94 2.56 -7.00
N THR A 37 -12.66 2.74 -7.30
CA THR A 37 -12.17 3.88 -8.10
C THR A 37 -12.65 3.76 -9.56
N ILE A 38 -13.97 3.75 -9.76
CA ILE A 38 -14.61 3.73 -11.07
C ILE A 38 -14.55 5.15 -11.62
N ARG A 39 -13.43 5.48 -12.28
CA ARG A 39 -13.30 6.70 -13.11
C ARG A 39 -13.95 6.59 -14.49
N ARG A 40 -14.73 5.54 -14.72
CA ARG A 40 -15.19 5.15 -16.04
C ARG A 40 -16.64 5.57 -16.28
N PRO A 41 -17.05 5.79 -17.54
CA PRO A 41 -18.47 5.83 -17.86
C PRO A 41 -19.08 4.48 -17.48
N VAL A 42 -20.02 4.52 -16.56
CA VAL A 42 -20.79 3.37 -16.08
C VAL A 42 -21.43 2.65 -17.28
N GLN A 43 -21.15 1.36 -17.45
CA GLN A 43 -21.66 0.58 -18.56
C GLN A 43 -22.73 -0.43 -18.12
N THR A 44 -22.76 -0.76 -16.83
CA THR A 44 -23.70 -1.73 -16.27
C THR A 44 -24.41 -1.19 -15.02
N ASP A 45 -25.56 -1.77 -14.70
CA ASP A 45 -26.30 -1.44 -13.47
C ASP A 45 -25.49 -1.75 -12.20
N GLU A 46 -24.61 -2.75 -12.26
CA GLU A 46 -23.72 -3.12 -11.16
C GLU A 46 -22.66 -2.05 -10.91
N GLU A 47 -22.00 -1.58 -11.97
CA GLU A 47 -21.05 -0.45 -11.89
C GLU A 47 -21.75 0.83 -11.43
N ALA A 48 -23.00 1.06 -11.87
CA ALA A 48 -23.79 2.21 -11.44
C ALA A 48 -24.02 2.17 -9.93
N HIS A 49 -24.40 1.01 -9.41
CA HIS A 49 -24.64 0.82 -7.98
C HIS A 49 -23.34 0.91 -7.17
N ALA A 50 -22.25 0.32 -7.67
CA ALA A 50 -20.93 0.42 -7.05
C ALA A 50 -20.47 1.88 -6.93
N LEU A 51 -20.60 2.66 -8.01
CA LEU A 51 -20.27 4.09 -8.01
C LEU A 51 -21.14 4.88 -7.03
N GLN A 52 -22.43 4.56 -6.91
CA GLN A 52 -23.32 5.20 -5.93
C GLN A 52 -22.88 4.93 -4.48
N VAL A 53 -22.53 3.69 -4.16
CA VAL A 53 -22.03 3.29 -2.83
C VAL A 53 -20.71 4.01 -2.55
N ALA A 54 -19.74 3.94 -3.46
CA ALA A 54 -18.45 4.62 -3.36
C ALA A 54 -18.60 6.12 -3.12
N THR A 55 -19.43 6.79 -3.94
CA THR A 55 -19.70 8.24 -3.84
C THR A 55 -20.33 8.60 -2.51
N ARG A 56 -21.24 7.77 -1.98
CA ARG A 56 -21.90 8.02 -0.69
C ARG A 56 -20.90 7.92 0.46
N LEU A 57 -20.08 6.87 0.49
CA LEU A 57 -19.07 6.68 1.53
C LEU A 57 -18.01 7.79 1.48
N ALA A 58 -17.55 8.15 0.28
CA ALA A 58 -16.62 9.27 0.04
C ALA A 58 -17.17 10.60 0.54
N LYS A 59 -18.41 10.95 0.22
CA LYS A 59 -19.06 12.16 0.75
C LYS A 59 -19.20 12.12 2.28
N GLY A 60 -19.50 10.96 2.84
CA GLY A 60 -19.59 10.76 4.29
C GLY A 60 -18.26 10.99 5.00
N TRP A 61 -17.17 10.43 4.48
CA TRP A 61 -15.82 10.68 4.99
C TRP A 61 -15.41 12.13 4.79
N TRP A 62 -15.67 12.72 3.61
CA TRP A 62 -15.32 14.12 3.32
C TRP A 62 -16.01 15.08 4.28
N ALA A 63 -17.30 14.87 4.58
CA ALA A 63 -18.02 15.69 5.55
C ALA A 63 -17.42 15.66 6.98
N LYS A 64 -16.63 14.64 7.32
CA LYS A 64 -15.90 14.55 8.60
C LYS A 64 -14.56 15.28 8.59
N HIS A 65 -14.03 15.57 7.41
CA HIS A 65 -12.70 16.15 7.21
C HIS A 65 -12.71 17.55 6.59
N GLN A 66 -13.84 17.98 6.04
CA GLN A 66 -13.99 19.28 5.40
C GLN A 66 -13.70 20.42 6.37
N GLY A 67 -12.84 21.35 5.96
CA GLY A 67 -12.45 22.50 6.78
C GLY A 67 -11.51 22.16 7.94
N ARG A 68 -11.01 20.93 8.03
CA ARG A 68 -10.01 20.53 9.04
C ARG A 68 -8.72 21.31 8.84
N ILE A 69 -8.17 21.77 9.97
CA ILE A 69 -6.83 22.36 10.04
C ILE A 69 -5.89 21.34 10.69
N LEU A 70 -4.82 20.97 9.99
CA LEU A 70 -3.86 19.97 10.44
C LEU A 70 -2.77 20.63 11.32
N PRO A 71 -2.55 20.12 12.55
CA PRO A 71 -1.45 20.55 13.39
C PRO A 71 -0.08 20.41 12.68
N PRO A 72 0.91 21.27 12.99
CA PRO A 72 2.26 21.16 12.42
C PRO A 72 2.92 19.77 12.61
N ASN A 73 2.63 19.11 13.73
CA ASN A 73 3.17 17.79 14.09
C ASN A 73 2.18 16.65 13.87
N THR A 74 1.33 16.74 12.83
CA THR A 74 0.37 15.69 12.49
C THR A 74 1.10 14.34 12.30
N PRO A 75 0.69 13.27 13.00
CA PRO A 75 1.39 11.99 12.95
C PRO A 75 1.42 11.36 11.54
N PRO A 76 2.48 10.61 11.17
CA PRO A 76 2.58 9.96 9.87
C PRO A 76 1.38 9.07 9.52
N SER A 77 0.87 8.30 10.49
CA SER A 77 -0.29 7.41 10.29
C SER A 77 -1.56 8.17 9.91
N GLU A 78 -1.77 9.36 10.51
CA GLU A 78 -2.91 10.21 10.16
C GLU A 78 -2.72 10.81 8.76
N LEU A 79 -1.50 11.23 8.42
CA LEU A 79 -1.20 11.74 7.07
C LEU A 79 -1.44 10.65 6.01
N LEU A 80 -1.05 9.40 6.26
CA LEU A 80 -1.27 8.28 5.33
C LEU A 80 -2.76 8.02 5.08
N ASP A 81 -3.59 7.98 6.13
CA ASP A 81 -5.06 7.86 6.02
C ASP A 81 -5.64 9.02 5.17
N LEU A 82 -5.21 10.26 5.44
CA LEU A 82 -5.65 11.43 4.67
C LEU A 82 -5.22 11.38 3.20
N ILE A 83 -4.00 10.92 2.89
CA ILE A 83 -3.51 10.79 1.51
C ILE A 83 -4.39 9.83 0.72
N GLN A 84 -4.70 8.67 1.30
CA GLN A 84 -5.55 7.66 0.67
C GLN A 84 -6.99 8.15 0.51
N GLY A 85 -7.55 8.81 1.53
CA GLY A 85 -8.88 9.42 1.43
C GLY A 85 -8.95 10.52 0.36
N LEU A 86 -7.94 11.40 0.28
CA LEU A 86 -7.84 12.42 -0.78
C LEU A 86 -7.71 11.80 -2.17
N TYR A 87 -6.97 10.70 -2.31
CA TYR A 87 -6.90 9.95 -3.56
C TYR A 87 -8.27 9.42 -3.96
N ALA A 88 -9.00 8.78 -3.07
CA ALA A 88 -10.34 8.27 -3.35
C ALA A 88 -11.32 9.39 -3.75
N LEU A 89 -11.29 10.53 -3.05
CA LEU A 89 -12.08 11.72 -3.42
C LEU A 89 -11.73 12.18 -4.84
N LYS A 90 -10.44 12.36 -5.13
CA LYS A 90 -9.95 12.76 -6.45
C LYS A 90 -10.39 11.77 -7.52
N SER A 91 -10.35 10.47 -7.22
CA SER A 91 -10.80 9.42 -8.12
C SER A 91 -12.28 9.57 -8.49
N LEU A 92 -13.12 10.00 -7.54
CA LEU A 92 -14.55 10.26 -7.75
C LEU A 92 -14.88 11.67 -8.27
N GLY A 93 -13.87 12.45 -8.68
CA GLY A 93 -14.05 13.83 -9.16
C GLY A 93 -14.36 14.85 -8.06
N LEU A 94 -14.21 14.46 -6.78
CA LEU A 94 -14.26 15.35 -5.63
C LEU A 94 -12.83 15.86 -5.34
N ASN A 95 -12.69 17.08 -4.84
CA ASN A 95 -11.37 17.62 -4.52
C ASN A 95 -11.41 18.50 -3.28
N ASP A 96 -10.40 18.36 -2.44
CA ASP A 96 -10.15 19.23 -1.29
C ASP A 96 -8.71 19.77 -1.37
N GLY A 97 -8.53 20.82 -2.17
CA GLY A 97 -7.21 21.40 -2.41
C GLY A 97 -6.59 22.03 -1.15
N GLY A 98 -7.42 22.48 -0.21
CA GLY A 98 -6.96 23.04 1.06
C GLY A 98 -6.37 21.97 1.98
N LEU A 99 -7.07 20.85 2.14
CA LEU A 99 -6.56 19.72 2.91
C LEU A 99 -5.35 19.07 2.22
N HIS A 100 -5.37 18.91 0.89
CA HIS A 100 -4.23 18.38 0.13
C HIS A 100 -2.96 19.21 0.35
N LYS A 101 -3.04 20.54 0.25
CA LYS A 101 -1.90 21.43 0.50
C LYS A 101 -1.35 21.26 1.92
N GLN A 102 -2.23 21.20 2.92
CA GLN A 102 -1.80 20.96 4.31
C GLN A 102 -1.08 19.61 4.46
N VAL A 103 -1.62 18.53 3.87
CA VAL A 103 -0.96 17.22 3.91
C VAL A 103 0.42 17.26 3.26
N VAL A 104 0.58 17.88 2.09
CA VAL A 104 1.89 18.07 1.44
C VAL A 104 2.88 18.77 2.38
N GLU A 105 2.47 19.89 2.97
CA GLU A 105 3.33 20.65 3.89
C GLU A 105 3.71 19.83 5.14
N ARG A 106 2.78 19.05 5.71
CA ARG A 106 3.05 18.24 6.91
C ARG A 106 3.88 17.01 6.60
N CYS A 107 3.76 16.42 5.41
CA CYS A 107 4.62 15.31 4.99
C CYS A 107 6.10 15.72 4.87
N ALA A 108 6.40 17.00 4.65
CA ALA A 108 7.76 17.52 4.54
C ALA A 108 8.57 17.43 5.85
N SER A 109 7.91 17.26 7.02
CA SER A 109 8.61 17.14 8.31
C SER A 109 8.97 15.71 8.69
N TRP A 110 8.65 14.72 7.86
CA TRP A 110 8.78 13.30 8.18
C TRP A 110 9.67 12.56 7.18
N ARG A 111 10.36 11.52 7.64
CA ARG A 111 11.23 10.70 6.79
C ARG A 111 10.48 9.47 6.29
N ALA A 112 11.05 8.80 5.27
CA ALA A 112 10.53 7.55 4.75
C ALA A 112 10.27 6.50 5.84
N ALA A 113 11.22 6.31 6.76
CA ALA A 113 11.09 5.34 7.84
C ALA A 113 9.97 5.67 8.85
N ASP A 114 9.58 6.94 8.97
CA ASP A 114 8.50 7.35 9.87
C ASP A 114 7.12 6.97 9.28
N PHE A 115 7.00 6.96 7.95
CA PHE A 115 5.82 6.48 7.22
C PHE A 115 5.82 4.95 7.03
N LEU A 116 6.93 4.40 6.55
CA LEU A 116 7.00 3.06 5.98
C LEU A 116 7.61 2.03 6.95
N ARG A 117 8.03 2.44 8.16
CA ARG A 117 8.77 1.64 9.15
C ARG A 117 10.20 1.24 8.74
N TYR A 118 10.63 1.58 7.53
CA TYR A 118 12.01 1.44 7.01
C TYR A 118 12.27 2.46 5.88
N ASP A 119 13.52 2.65 5.43
CA ASP A 119 13.81 3.45 4.23
C ASP A 119 14.09 2.51 3.03
N PRO A 120 13.17 2.44 2.03
CA PRO A 120 13.31 1.61 0.83
C PRO A 120 14.51 1.95 -0.07
N ARG A 121 15.20 3.05 0.15
CA ARG A 121 16.39 3.42 -0.63
C ARG A 121 17.68 2.90 -0.02
N THR A 122 17.70 2.69 1.30
CA THR A 122 18.93 2.41 2.04
C THR A 122 18.93 1.09 2.81
N SER A 123 17.77 0.49 3.05
CA SER A 123 17.65 -0.67 3.94
C SER A 123 16.47 -1.57 3.56
N GLU A 124 16.52 -2.84 3.97
CA GLU A 124 15.37 -3.76 3.98
C GLU A 124 14.58 -3.61 5.30
N PRO A 125 13.30 -4.04 5.35
CA PRO A 125 12.53 -4.12 6.58
C PRO A 125 13.25 -4.95 7.65
N SER A 126 13.31 -4.45 8.89
CA SER A 126 13.97 -5.18 9.97
C SER A 126 13.12 -6.38 10.42
N PRO A 127 13.71 -7.58 10.61
CA PRO A 127 12.99 -8.74 11.17
C PRO A 127 12.57 -8.54 12.64
N SER A 128 13.06 -7.47 13.28
CA SER A 128 12.70 -7.09 14.65
C SER A 128 11.39 -6.28 14.73
N LEU A 129 10.80 -5.91 13.58
CA LEU A 129 9.53 -5.17 13.55
C LEU A 129 8.40 -5.95 14.23
N ARG A 130 7.46 -5.20 14.79
CA ARG A 130 6.29 -5.70 15.51
C ARG A 130 5.03 -5.04 14.98
N GLU A 131 3.94 -5.80 14.99
CA GLU A 131 2.61 -5.28 14.73
C GLU A 131 2.21 -4.24 15.78
N ASP A 132 1.31 -3.33 15.38
CA ASP A 132 0.72 -2.39 16.33
C ASP A 132 -0.12 -3.16 17.36
N CYS A 133 0.00 -2.78 18.63
CA CYS A 133 -0.70 -3.49 19.69
C CYS A 133 -2.21 -3.18 19.64
N ALA A 134 -3.04 -4.12 20.08
CA ALA A 134 -4.49 -3.93 20.19
C ALA A 134 -4.92 -2.75 21.11
N CYS A 135 -4.01 -2.20 21.93
CA CYS A 135 -4.26 -0.97 22.69
C CYS A 135 -3.94 0.32 21.91
N GLY A 136 -3.45 0.23 20.67
CA GLY A 136 -3.08 1.34 19.80
C GLY A 136 -1.61 1.78 19.90
N SER A 137 -0.84 1.26 20.85
CA SER A 137 0.60 1.58 20.96
C SER A 137 1.41 0.78 19.95
N ARG A 138 2.46 1.38 19.38
CA ARG A 138 3.46 0.70 18.56
C ARG A 138 4.58 0.12 19.44
N PRO A 139 4.73 -1.22 19.54
CA PRO A 139 5.82 -1.81 20.32
C PRO A 139 7.19 -1.44 19.72
N ALA A 140 8.19 -1.27 20.58
CA ALA A 140 9.57 -1.06 20.13
C ALA A 140 10.10 -2.28 19.37
N ASN A 141 10.98 -2.04 18.40
CA ASN A 141 11.64 -3.09 17.63
C ASN A 141 12.33 -4.10 18.55
N GLY A 142 12.12 -5.38 18.27
CA GLY A 142 12.68 -6.49 19.06
C GLY A 142 11.96 -6.77 20.37
N SER A 143 11.06 -5.89 20.83
CA SER A 143 10.31 -6.12 22.07
C SER A 143 9.50 -7.41 21.97
N SER A 144 9.34 -8.08 23.11
CA SER A 144 8.42 -9.23 23.27
C SER A 144 7.06 -8.81 23.81
N PHE A 145 6.94 -7.59 24.36
CA PHE A 145 5.73 -7.09 24.99
C PHE A 145 5.48 -5.61 24.66
N CYS A 146 4.21 -5.23 24.61
CA CYS A 146 3.79 -3.84 24.55
C CYS A 146 4.18 -3.11 25.85
N ALA A 147 4.81 -1.92 25.73
CA ALA A 147 5.21 -1.13 26.90
C ALA A 147 4.00 -0.64 27.71
N GLU A 148 2.89 -0.33 27.04
CA GLU A 148 1.68 0.23 27.65
C GLU A 148 0.81 -0.84 28.34
N CYS A 149 0.34 -1.84 27.59
CA CYS A 149 -0.63 -2.81 28.10
C CYS A 149 -0.03 -4.17 28.48
N LYS A 150 1.28 -4.36 28.32
CA LYS A 150 2.04 -5.58 28.64
C LYS A 150 1.60 -6.85 27.89
N ARG A 151 0.72 -6.74 26.89
CA ARG A 151 0.38 -7.87 26.00
C ARG A 151 1.59 -8.28 25.17
N PRO A 152 1.75 -9.57 24.83
CA PRO A 152 2.78 -10.03 23.91
C PRO A 152 2.71 -9.27 22.58
N SER A 153 3.84 -8.81 22.08
CA SER A 153 3.93 -8.18 20.75
C SER A 153 4.10 -9.24 19.67
N ILE A 154 3.40 -9.07 18.56
CA ILE A 154 3.41 -10.04 17.46
C ILE A 154 4.49 -9.62 16.45
N PRO A 155 5.40 -10.53 16.03
CA PRO A 155 6.34 -10.26 14.96
C PRO A 155 5.63 -9.96 13.64
N MET A 156 6.03 -8.88 12.97
CA MET A 156 5.49 -8.52 11.66
C MET A 156 6.22 -9.31 10.56
N SER A 157 5.50 -9.73 9.52
CA SER A 157 6.14 -10.30 8.33
C SER A 157 6.82 -9.17 7.55
N SER A 158 7.97 -9.43 6.92
CA SER A 158 8.59 -8.43 6.03
C SER A 158 7.69 -8.14 4.82
N PHE A 159 6.92 -9.12 4.34
CA PHE A 159 5.97 -8.93 3.25
C PHE A 159 4.76 -8.07 3.65
N ASP A 160 4.38 -8.09 4.93
CA ASP A 160 3.36 -7.19 5.47
C ASP A 160 3.85 -5.73 5.46
N VAL A 161 5.12 -5.51 5.82
CA VAL A 161 5.75 -4.18 5.72
C VAL A 161 5.86 -3.73 4.26
N TYR A 162 6.22 -4.62 3.33
CA TYR A 162 6.25 -4.30 1.91
C TYR A 162 4.85 -3.99 1.37
N LEU A 163 3.82 -4.74 1.78
CA LEU A 163 2.43 -4.50 1.42
C LEU A 163 1.99 -3.08 1.81
N GLU A 164 2.14 -2.70 3.09
CA GLU A 164 1.82 -1.34 3.56
C GLU A 164 2.61 -0.29 2.76
N ALA A 165 3.90 -0.53 2.54
CA ALA A 165 4.75 0.41 1.81
C ALA A 165 4.35 0.57 0.34
N VAL A 166 3.95 -0.51 -0.34
CA VAL A 166 3.43 -0.47 -1.72
C VAL A 166 2.19 0.42 -1.79
N VAL A 167 1.24 0.22 -0.88
CA VAL A 167 -0.01 0.98 -0.82
C VAL A 167 0.28 2.46 -0.58
N HIS A 168 1.06 2.79 0.45
CA HIS A 168 1.30 4.18 0.83
C HIS A 168 2.10 4.94 -0.22
N THR A 169 3.16 4.34 -0.77
CA THR A 169 3.98 4.98 -1.79
C THR A 169 3.25 5.14 -3.12
N PHE A 170 2.38 4.19 -3.50
CA PHE A 170 1.47 4.37 -4.64
C PHE A 170 0.62 5.63 -4.47
N HIS A 171 -0.09 5.76 -3.35
CA HIS A 171 -0.95 6.91 -3.11
C HIS A 171 -0.16 8.22 -3.04
N GLY A 172 1.01 8.22 -2.39
CA GLY A 172 1.93 9.37 -2.39
C GLY A 172 2.32 9.80 -3.81
N CYS A 173 2.79 8.86 -4.64
CA CYS A 173 3.12 9.13 -6.05
C CYS A 173 1.91 9.66 -6.85
N ARG A 174 0.72 9.07 -6.69
CA ARG A 174 -0.50 9.48 -7.41
C ARG A 174 -1.03 10.85 -6.98
N MET A 175 -0.78 11.22 -5.73
CA MET A 175 -1.22 12.49 -5.16
C MET A 175 -0.18 13.59 -5.23
N GLY A 176 1.05 13.31 -5.69
CA GLY A 176 2.13 14.30 -5.70
C GLY A 176 2.63 14.64 -4.30
N ILE A 177 2.55 13.68 -3.36
CA ILE A 177 2.88 13.88 -1.95
C ILE A 177 4.16 13.08 -1.65
N PRO A 178 5.25 13.75 -1.27
CA PRO A 178 6.53 13.09 -1.03
C PRO A 178 6.54 12.37 0.32
N LEU A 179 6.84 11.07 0.29
CA LEU A 179 6.96 10.21 1.47
C LEU A 179 8.42 9.79 1.77
N GLY A 180 9.42 10.48 1.20
CA GLY A 180 10.83 10.11 1.35
C GLY A 180 11.30 8.95 0.45
N ALA A 181 10.39 8.11 -0.03
CA ALA A 181 10.64 7.07 -1.04
C ALA A 181 9.45 6.98 -2.00
N CYS A 182 9.67 6.41 -3.19
CA CYS A 182 8.64 6.25 -4.20
C CYS A 182 8.20 4.78 -4.34
N PHE A 183 7.08 4.57 -5.05
CA PHE A 183 6.54 3.24 -5.35
C PHE A 183 7.57 2.27 -5.94
N PHE A 184 8.42 2.77 -6.83
CA PHE A 184 9.43 1.97 -7.51
C PHE A 184 10.54 1.48 -6.58
N ASP A 185 10.93 2.26 -5.58
CA ASP A 185 11.92 1.85 -4.58
C ASP A 185 11.43 0.61 -3.81
N VAL A 186 10.14 0.63 -3.43
CA VAL A 186 9.49 -0.46 -2.70
C VAL A 186 9.33 -1.70 -3.58
N VAL A 187 8.77 -1.56 -4.79
CA VAL A 187 8.53 -2.69 -5.70
C VAL A 187 9.82 -3.41 -6.06
N ARG A 188 10.92 -2.67 -6.27
CA ARG A 188 12.24 -3.25 -6.53
C ARG A 188 12.71 -4.12 -5.36
N GLN A 189 12.59 -3.65 -4.13
CA GLN A 189 12.96 -4.43 -2.95
C GLN A 189 12.06 -5.65 -2.74
N LEU A 190 10.74 -5.46 -2.89
CA LEU A 190 9.77 -6.55 -2.80
C LEU A 190 10.09 -7.65 -3.81
N ALA A 191 10.43 -7.29 -5.05
CA ALA A 191 10.83 -8.27 -6.08
C ALA A 191 12.04 -9.10 -5.65
N ALA A 192 13.09 -8.45 -5.12
CA ALA A 192 14.26 -9.15 -4.59
C ALA A 192 13.91 -10.07 -3.40
N ALA A 193 13.08 -9.59 -2.48
CA ALA A 193 12.63 -10.36 -1.32
C ALA A 193 11.80 -11.60 -1.71
N MET A 194 10.88 -11.46 -2.67
CA MET A 194 10.10 -12.58 -3.21
C MET A 194 11.02 -13.63 -3.84
N MET A 195 12.03 -13.21 -4.58
CA MET A 195 12.96 -14.14 -5.24
C MET A 195 13.83 -14.91 -4.27
N LYS A 196 14.26 -14.26 -3.19
CA LYS A 196 14.95 -14.94 -2.11
C LYS A 196 14.03 -15.95 -1.41
N ALA A 197 12.79 -15.54 -1.11
CA ALA A 197 11.83 -16.41 -0.43
C ALA A 197 11.48 -17.66 -1.27
N ASP A 198 11.32 -17.52 -2.58
CA ASP A 198 11.04 -18.64 -3.49
C ASP A 198 12.24 -19.61 -3.59
N ALA A 199 13.47 -19.11 -3.53
CA ALA A 199 14.68 -19.93 -3.53
C ALA A 199 14.91 -20.68 -2.20
N ASP A 200 14.55 -20.05 -1.08
CA ASP A 200 14.74 -20.59 0.27
C ASP A 200 13.63 -21.58 0.69
N CYS A 201 12.56 -21.71 -0.09
CA CYS A 201 11.47 -22.66 0.17
C CYS A 201 11.89 -24.12 -0.07
N SER A 202 12.68 -24.66 0.86
CA SER A 202 12.76 -26.10 1.14
C SER A 202 11.58 -26.53 2.01
N GLU A 203 11.10 -27.77 1.86
CA GLU A 203 9.82 -28.31 2.37
C GLU A 203 9.60 -28.29 3.91
N THR A 204 10.49 -27.70 4.72
CA THR A 204 10.38 -27.72 6.18
C THR A 204 9.56 -26.53 6.71
N SER A 205 8.27 -26.76 6.90
CA SER A 205 7.25 -25.79 7.31
C SER A 205 7.45 -25.22 8.73
N SER A 206 7.82 -23.94 8.82
CA SER A 206 7.66 -23.15 10.06
C SER A 206 6.43 -22.22 9.97
N LEU A 207 5.88 -21.80 11.11
CA LEU A 207 4.75 -20.84 11.17
C LEU A 207 5.11 -19.48 10.55
N ALA A 208 6.36 -19.04 10.70
CA ALA A 208 6.89 -17.83 10.05
C ALA A 208 6.79 -17.93 8.52
N CYS A 209 7.09 -19.11 7.96
CA CYS A 209 6.98 -19.37 6.52
C CYS A 209 5.52 -19.36 6.03
N ALA A 210 4.54 -19.76 6.86
CA ALA A 210 3.13 -19.67 6.49
C ALA A 210 2.63 -18.22 6.45
N LYS A 211 3.00 -17.41 7.44
CA LYS A 211 2.67 -15.98 7.48
C LYS A 211 3.32 -15.23 6.31
N ASP A 212 4.61 -15.47 6.05
CA ASP A 212 5.32 -14.84 4.93
C ASP A 212 4.72 -15.24 3.58
N ARG A 213 4.35 -16.51 3.38
CA ARG A 213 3.63 -16.93 2.16
C ARG A 213 2.31 -16.17 1.99
N HIS A 214 1.54 -16.04 3.06
CA HIS A 214 0.25 -15.33 3.05
C HIS A 214 0.44 -13.85 2.69
N TYR A 215 1.31 -13.13 3.40
CA TYR A 215 1.55 -11.71 3.10
C TYR A 215 2.29 -11.47 1.78
N SER A 216 3.10 -12.43 1.30
CA SER A 216 3.69 -12.32 -0.05
C SER A 216 2.65 -12.39 -1.16
N ALA A 217 1.50 -13.04 -0.91
CA ALA A 217 0.38 -13.06 -1.84
C ALA A 217 -0.30 -11.69 -1.86
N TYR A 218 -0.64 -11.12 -0.71
CA TYR A 218 -1.21 -9.77 -0.61
C TYR A 218 -0.26 -8.68 -1.15
N ALA A 219 1.03 -8.76 -0.86
CA ALA A 219 1.99 -7.81 -1.42
C ALA A 219 1.99 -7.84 -2.96
N LEU A 220 1.87 -9.03 -3.56
CA LEU A 220 1.78 -9.15 -5.02
C LEU A 220 0.45 -8.65 -5.57
N THR A 221 -0.69 -8.93 -4.91
CA THR A 221 -1.99 -8.40 -5.35
C THR A 221 -1.98 -6.88 -5.34
N HIS A 222 -1.37 -6.27 -4.32
CA HIS A 222 -1.30 -4.81 -4.21
C HIS A 222 -0.32 -4.15 -5.19
N VAL A 223 0.71 -4.85 -5.66
CA VAL A 223 1.49 -4.40 -6.82
C VAL A 223 0.58 -4.35 -8.06
N ILE A 224 -0.20 -5.41 -8.31
CA ILE A 224 -1.12 -5.47 -9.46
C ILE A 224 -2.19 -4.38 -9.34
N TYR A 225 -2.81 -4.20 -8.17
CA TYR A 225 -3.78 -3.13 -7.92
C TYR A 225 -3.18 -1.73 -8.09
N ALA A 226 -1.98 -1.48 -7.57
CA ALA A 226 -1.32 -0.19 -7.79
C ALA A 226 -1.10 0.06 -9.30
N LEU A 227 -0.69 -0.96 -10.05
CA LEU A 227 -0.44 -0.84 -11.49
C LEU A 227 -1.72 -0.71 -12.32
N SER A 228 -2.79 -1.41 -11.94
CA SER A 228 -4.12 -1.31 -12.56
C SER A 228 -4.88 -0.05 -12.12
N ASN A 229 -4.32 0.70 -11.16
CA ASN A 229 -4.98 1.81 -10.47
C ASN A 229 -6.33 1.35 -9.89
N PHE A 230 -6.29 0.24 -9.13
CA PHE A 230 -7.42 -0.43 -8.48
C PHE A 230 -8.55 -0.69 -9.48
N ASP A 231 -8.19 -1.46 -10.51
CA ASP A 231 -9.07 -1.95 -11.57
C ASP A 231 -9.69 -0.85 -12.43
N GLU A 232 -9.00 0.29 -12.58
CA GLU A 232 -9.25 1.32 -13.60
C GLU A 232 -8.60 0.95 -14.95
N ARG A 233 -7.66 0.01 -14.97
CA ARG A 233 -6.95 -0.44 -16.19
C ARG A 233 -6.77 -1.96 -16.19
N SER A 234 -6.81 -2.57 -17.36
CA SER A 234 -6.24 -3.91 -17.51
C SER A 234 -4.74 -3.77 -17.71
N LEU A 235 -4.01 -4.84 -17.45
CA LEU A 235 -2.57 -4.89 -17.61
C LEU A 235 -2.20 -5.93 -18.67
N PRO A 236 -1.23 -5.63 -19.54
CA PRO A 236 -0.73 -6.61 -20.49
C PRO A 236 -0.08 -7.78 -19.72
N PRO A 237 -0.41 -9.05 -20.02
CA PRO A 237 0.18 -10.21 -19.34
C PRO A 237 1.71 -10.22 -19.39
N GLU A 238 2.30 -9.67 -20.46
CA GLU A 238 3.75 -9.60 -20.70
C GLU A 238 4.48 -8.71 -19.70
N LEU A 239 3.76 -7.83 -18.99
CA LEU A 239 4.30 -7.04 -17.89
C LEU A 239 4.75 -7.95 -16.72
N PHE A 240 4.16 -9.14 -16.61
CA PHE A 240 4.41 -10.09 -15.55
C PHE A 240 5.14 -11.33 -16.10
N PRO A 241 6.41 -11.54 -15.72
CA PRO A 241 7.15 -12.74 -16.10
C PRO A 241 6.37 -14.01 -15.79
N GLN A 242 6.54 -15.05 -16.62
CA GLN A 242 5.80 -16.32 -16.51
C GLN A 242 5.78 -16.88 -15.08
N ARG A 243 6.89 -16.77 -14.36
CA ARG A 243 6.99 -17.22 -12.97
C ARG A 243 6.01 -16.53 -12.02
N LEU A 244 5.81 -15.21 -12.17
CA LEU A 244 4.85 -14.47 -11.35
C LEU A 244 3.42 -14.86 -11.67
N ARG A 245 3.11 -15.05 -12.96
CA ARG A 245 1.80 -15.57 -13.37
C ARG A 245 1.54 -16.95 -12.78
N THR A 246 2.50 -17.86 -12.86
CA THR A 246 2.43 -19.18 -12.21
C THR A 246 2.24 -19.05 -10.69
N ALA A 247 2.96 -18.14 -10.03
CA ALA A 247 2.82 -17.91 -8.59
C ALA A 247 1.41 -17.41 -8.20
N LEU A 248 0.77 -16.56 -9.02
CA LEU A 248 -0.62 -16.15 -8.80
C LEU A 248 -1.57 -17.35 -8.81
N PHE A 249 -1.46 -18.24 -9.81
CA PHE A 249 -2.28 -19.45 -9.87
C PHE A 249 -2.04 -20.40 -8.70
N LEU A 250 -0.78 -20.59 -8.28
CA LEU A 250 -0.43 -21.43 -7.14
C LEU A 250 -1.02 -20.86 -5.83
N ARG A 251 -0.88 -19.55 -5.61
CA ARG A 251 -1.43 -18.85 -4.44
C ARG A 251 -2.95 -18.88 -4.44
N LEU A 252 -3.60 -18.75 -5.59
CA LEU A 252 -5.06 -18.85 -5.69
C LEU A 252 -5.52 -20.25 -5.29
N ASN A 253 -4.88 -21.31 -5.82
CA ASN A 253 -5.21 -22.67 -5.42
C ASN A 253 -4.99 -22.91 -3.92
N ALA A 254 -3.96 -22.33 -3.32
CA ALA A 254 -3.72 -22.40 -1.89
C ALA A 254 -4.81 -21.67 -1.08
N ALA A 255 -5.22 -20.46 -1.48
CA ALA A 255 -6.29 -19.71 -0.83
C ALA A 255 -7.64 -20.44 -0.92
N LEU A 256 -7.95 -21.04 -2.08
CA LEU A 256 -9.14 -21.87 -2.26
C LEU A 256 -9.13 -23.10 -1.34
N ALA A 257 -7.97 -23.76 -1.20
CA ALA A 257 -7.82 -24.91 -0.31
C ALA A 257 -7.96 -24.52 1.17
N ALA A 258 -7.47 -23.33 1.54
CA ALA A 258 -7.62 -22.75 2.87
C ALA A 258 -9.03 -22.20 3.15
N LYS A 259 -9.93 -22.19 2.15
CA LYS A 259 -11.27 -21.58 2.22
C LYS A 259 -11.22 -20.10 2.61
N ASP A 260 -10.25 -19.38 2.07
CA ASP A 260 -10.04 -17.95 2.32
C ASP A 260 -10.73 -17.12 1.22
N PRO A 261 -11.96 -16.61 1.43
CA PRO A 261 -12.67 -15.83 0.43
C PRO A 261 -12.04 -14.46 0.15
N ASP A 262 -11.31 -13.88 1.10
CA ASP A 262 -10.69 -12.56 0.96
C ASP A 262 -9.52 -12.65 -0.02
N LEU A 263 -8.52 -13.48 0.30
CA LEU A 263 -7.35 -13.65 -0.56
C LEU A 263 -7.72 -14.31 -1.91
N SER A 264 -8.69 -15.23 -1.93
CA SER A 264 -9.15 -15.83 -3.19
C SER A 264 -9.79 -14.79 -4.13
N ALA A 265 -10.51 -13.82 -3.57
CA ALA A 265 -11.12 -12.75 -4.35
C ALA A 265 -10.06 -11.80 -4.90
N GLU A 266 -9.11 -11.32 -4.09
CA GLU A 266 -8.05 -10.45 -4.60
C GLU A 266 -7.21 -11.11 -5.71
N LEU A 267 -6.89 -12.40 -5.54
CA LEU A 267 -6.13 -13.14 -6.55
C LEU A 267 -6.94 -13.36 -7.83
N LEU A 268 -8.25 -13.62 -7.73
CA LEU A 268 -9.13 -13.68 -8.91
C LEU A 268 -9.18 -12.33 -9.61
N ASP A 269 -9.32 -11.24 -8.87
CA ASP A 269 -9.37 -9.89 -9.40
C ASP A 269 -8.08 -9.52 -10.14
N CYS A 270 -6.93 -9.86 -9.54
CA CYS A 270 -5.63 -9.73 -10.20
C CYS A 270 -5.54 -10.54 -11.50
N LEU A 271 -6.04 -11.78 -11.51
CA LEU A 271 -6.10 -12.59 -12.74
C LEU A 271 -7.01 -11.94 -13.79
N ASN A 272 -8.15 -11.37 -13.39
CA ASN A 272 -9.01 -10.61 -14.29
C ASN A 272 -8.27 -9.40 -14.88
N ALA A 273 -7.55 -8.64 -14.05
CA ALA A 273 -6.80 -7.45 -14.46
C ALA A 273 -5.72 -7.76 -15.49
N ILE A 274 -5.08 -8.93 -15.41
CA ILE A 274 -4.04 -9.36 -16.35
C ILE A 274 -4.57 -10.23 -17.51
N GLY A 275 -5.90 -10.33 -17.69
CA GLY A 275 -6.52 -11.03 -18.82
C GLY A 275 -6.60 -12.56 -18.71
N GLU A 276 -6.50 -13.12 -17.50
CA GLU A 276 -6.51 -14.57 -17.22
C GLU A 276 -7.87 -15.07 -16.64
N SER A 277 -8.94 -14.29 -16.82
CA SER A 277 -10.29 -14.54 -16.29
C SER A 277 -10.94 -15.83 -16.80
N GLU A 278 -10.53 -16.32 -17.97
CA GLU A 278 -11.08 -17.53 -18.60
C GLU A 278 -10.40 -18.83 -18.17
N SER A 279 -9.35 -18.75 -17.35
CA SER A 279 -8.63 -19.91 -16.81
C SER A 279 -9.54 -20.83 -15.96
N LYS A 280 -9.14 -22.09 -15.83
CA LYS A 280 -9.90 -23.07 -15.02
C LYS A 280 -9.92 -22.67 -13.55
N GLU A 281 -8.81 -22.12 -13.08
CA GLU A 281 -8.57 -21.63 -11.74
C GLU A 281 -9.46 -20.41 -11.44
N ALA A 282 -9.52 -19.42 -12.34
CA ALA A 282 -10.42 -18.27 -12.19
C ALA A 282 -11.89 -18.70 -12.13
N LYS A 283 -12.32 -19.62 -13.01
CA LYS A 283 -13.69 -20.17 -12.99
C LYS A 283 -14.02 -20.90 -11.69
N ARG A 284 -13.06 -21.66 -11.12
CA ARG A 284 -13.22 -22.30 -9.80
C ARG A 284 -13.32 -21.27 -8.68
N ALA A 285 -12.52 -20.21 -8.74
CA ALA A 285 -12.55 -19.13 -7.77
C ALA A 285 -13.89 -18.40 -7.76
N VAL A 286 -14.43 -18.04 -8.94
CA VAL A 286 -15.78 -17.47 -9.07
C VAL A 286 -16.83 -18.35 -8.38
N GLN A 287 -16.81 -19.67 -8.65
CA GLN A 287 -17.75 -20.60 -8.03
C GLN A 287 -17.59 -20.68 -6.51
N PHE A 288 -16.36 -20.65 -6.02
CA PHE A 288 -16.07 -20.66 -4.59
C PHE A 288 -16.57 -19.37 -3.91
N ILE A 289 -16.22 -18.20 -4.44
CA ILE A 289 -16.61 -16.89 -3.88
C ILE A 289 -18.13 -16.76 -3.87
N MET A 290 -18.81 -17.14 -4.96
CA MET A 290 -20.28 -17.13 -5.02
C MET A 290 -20.93 -18.03 -3.96
N LYS A 291 -20.33 -19.19 -3.65
CA LYS A 291 -20.83 -20.11 -2.60
C LYS A 291 -20.50 -19.64 -1.18
N ALA A 292 -19.44 -18.84 -1.02
CA ALA A 292 -18.98 -18.34 0.27
C ALA A 292 -19.81 -17.15 0.79
N GLN A 293 -20.61 -16.51 -0.07
CA GLN A 293 -21.47 -15.38 0.31
C GLN A 293 -22.43 -15.76 1.44
N LYS A 294 -22.50 -14.92 2.47
CA LYS A 294 -23.40 -15.10 3.62
C LYS A 294 -24.83 -14.65 3.29
N PRO A 295 -25.85 -15.07 4.07
CA PRO A 295 -27.24 -14.68 3.84
C PRO A 295 -27.50 -13.17 3.87
N ASP A 296 -26.68 -12.39 4.58
CA ASP A 296 -26.75 -10.93 4.64
C ASP A 296 -26.05 -10.22 3.46
N GLY A 297 -25.53 -10.99 2.50
CA GLY A 297 -24.86 -10.49 1.30
C GLY A 297 -23.37 -10.27 1.44
N GLY A 298 -22.80 -10.31 2.66
CA GLY A 298 -21.38 -10.11 2.88
C GLY A 298 -20.53 -11.39 2.73
N TRP A 299 -19.22 -11.23 2.81
CA TRP A 299 -18.22 -12.29 2.92
C TRP A 299 -17.46 -12.20 4.25
N GLN A 300 -16.84 -13.30 4.65
CA GLN A 300 -16.14 -13.41 5.93
C GLN A 300 -15.14 -14.57 5.90
N CYS A 301 -13.90 -14.30 6.32
CA CYS A 301 -12.89 -15.31 6.57
C CYS A 301 -13.14 -16.07 7.89
N GLU A 302 -12.74 -17.34 7.94
CA GLU A 302 -12.88 -18.14 9.15
C GLU A 302 -12.02 -17.58 10.29
N GLY A 303 -12.61 -17.41 11.48
CA GLY A 303 -11.91 -16.86 12.64
C GLY A 303 -11.91 -15.32 12.73
N GLU A 304 -12.23 -14.62 11.64
CA GLU A 304 -12.37 -13.16 11.62
C GLU A 304 -13.82 -12.77 11.88
N SER A 305 -14.06 -11.84 12.81
CA SER A 305 -15.43 -11.43 13.17
C SER A 305 -15.59 -9.94 13.34
N ASP A 306 -14.51 -9.16 13.25
CA ASP A 306 -14.62 -7.72 13.33
C ASP A 306 -15.26 -7.16 12.05
N GLN A 307 -15.81 -5.97 12.22
CA GLN A 307 -16.60 -5.32 11.19
C GLN A 307 -15.75 -4.93 9.97
N PHE A 308 -14.46 -4.64 10.16
CA PHE A 308 -13.58 -4.23 9.08
C PHE A 308 -13.19 -5.43 8.21
N SER A 309 -12.76 -6.54 8.80
CA SER A 309 -12.48 -7.78 8.04
C SER A 309 -13.65 -8.20 7.17
N ARG A 310 -14.88 -8.16 7.70
CA ARG A 310 -16.08 -8.47 6.89
C ARG A 310 -16.33 -7.45 5.77
N PHE A 311 -16.09 -6.17 6.04
CA PHE A 311 -16.21 -5.12 5.03
C PHE A 311 -15.18 -5.35 3.91
N HIS A 312 -13.92 -5.58 4.26
CA HIS A 312 -12.82 -5.82 3.32
C HIS A 312 -13.06 -7.05 2.45
N ALA A 313 -13.33 -8.20 3.07
CA ALA A 313 -13.64 -9.44 2.34
C ALA A 313 -14.82 -9.28 1.38
N SER A 314 -15.83 -8.49 1.76
CA SER A 314 -16.97 -8.19 0.89
C SER A 314 -16.58 -7.26 -0.25
N LEU A 315 -15.75 -6.26 0.02
CA LEU A 315 -15.24 -5.33 -0.97
C LEU A 315 -14.49 -6.08 -2.08
N VAL A 316 -13.49 -6.88 -1.73
CA VAL A 316 -12.67 -7.59 -2.73
C VAL A 316 -13.49 -8.67 -3.45
N ALA A 317 -14.42 -9.35 -2.76
CA ALA A 317 -15.31 -10.32 -3.40
C ALA A 317 -16.25 -9.68 -4.42
N VAL A 318 -16.77 -8.49 -4.12
CA VAL A 318 -17.56 -7.72 -5.10
C VAL A 318 -16.67 -7.27 -6.24
N GLY A 319 -15.47 -6.74 -5.97
CA GLY A 319 -14.47 -6.38 -6.99
C GLY A 319 -14.27 -7.52 -7.98
N ALA A 320 -13.82 -8.67 -7.50
CA ALA A 320 -13.52 -9.84 -8.31
C ALA A 320 -14.71 -10.42 -9.11
N LEU A 321 -15.94 -10.22 -8.63
CA LEU A 321 -17.17 -10.69 -9.28
C LEU A 321 -17.80 -9.66 -10.23
N LEU A 322 -17.41 -8.40 -10.13
CA LEU A 322 -17.86 -7.37 -11.05
C LEU A 322 -17.34 -7.68 -12.45
N ARG A 323 -18.17 -7.43 -13.45
CA ARG A 323 -17.72 -7.50 -14.84
C ARG A 323 -16.95 -6.22 -15.16
N HIS A 324 -15.62 -6.28 -15.09
CA HIS A 324 -14.79 -5.11 -15.35
C HIS A 324 -14.80 -4.73 -16.84
N SER A 325 -15.12 -3.46 -17.11
CA SER A 325 -14.90 -2.82 -18.41
C SER A 325 -13.69 -1.89 -18.34
N TYR A 326 -12.52 -2.35 -18.78
CA TYR A 326 -11.27 -1.61 -18.64
C TYR A 326 -11.16 -0.35 -19.51
N LEU A 327 -10.62 0.76 -18.99
CA LEU A 327 -10.41 2.00 -19.79
C LEU A 327 -9.39 1.78 -20.91
N CYS A 328 -8.32 1.07 -20.57
CA CYS A 328 -7.18 0.80 -21.43
C CYS A 328 -6.41 -0.41 -20.88
N CYS A 329 -5.52 -0.96 -21.72
CA CYS A 329 -4.61 -2.04 -21.36
C CYS A 329 -3.18 -1.52 -21.26
N GLU A 330 -2.86 -0.91 -20.13
CA GLU A 330 -1.53 -0.34 -19.82
C GLU A 330 -1.42 -0.02 -18.33
N PRO A 331 -0.23 -0.12 -17.71
CA PRO A 331 -0.07 0.28 -16.31
C PRO A 331 -0.25 1.78 -16.13
N ILE A 332 -0.71 2.20 -14.94
CA ILE A 332 -0.87 3.62 -14.59
C ILE A 332 0.45 4.39 -14.58
N PHE A 333 1.57 3.69 -14.38
CA PHE A 333 2.91 4.22 -14.56
C PHE A 333 3.55 3.59 -15.81
N PRO A 334 3.51 4.25 -16.98
CA PRO A 334 4.01 3.66 -18.23
C PRO A 334 5.48 3.20 -18.16
N THR A 335 6.29 3.88 -17.35
CA THR A 335 7.71 3.57 -17.13
C THR A 335 7.94 2.22 -16.47
N VAL A 336 6.96 1.66 -15.76
CA VAL A 336 7.10 0.38 -15.05
C VAL A 336 7.33 -0.78 -16.01
N SER A 337 6.82 -0.70 -17.24
CA SER A 337 7.01 -1.72 -18.28
C SER A 337 8.47 -1.92 -18.67
N LEU A 338 9.34 -0.96 -18.36
CA LEU A 338 10.78 -1.05 -18.65
C LEU A 338 11.58 -1.78 -17.55
N VAL A 339 11.02 -1.86 -16.33
CA VAL A 339 11.77 -2.27 -15.13
C VAL A 339 11.15 -3.48 -14.43
N LEU A 340 9.82 -3.59 -14.39
CA LEU A 340 9.13 -4.65 -13.64
C LEU A 340 9.50 -6.05 -14.12
N PRO A 341 9.49 -6.37 -15.44
CA PRO A 341 9.86 -7.71 -15.88
C PRO A 341 11.27 -8.11 -15.42
N ARG A 342 12.21 -7.16 -15.45
CA ARG A 342 13.62 -7.39 -15.08
C ARG A 342 13.81 -7.60 -13.58
N TRP A 343 13.13 -6.81 -12.75
CA TRP A 343 13.18 -7.03 -11.29
C TRP A 343 12.64 -8.40 -10.90
N PHE A 344 11.72 -8.92 -11.70
CA PHE A 344 11.19 -10.26 -11.57
C PHE A 344 11.77 -11.24 -12.61
N GLU A 345 13.07 -11.16 -12.93
CA GLU A 345 13.86 -12.23 -13.57
C GLU A 345 14.98 -12.78 -12.65
N VAL A 346 15.54 -13.97 -12.94
CA VAL A 346 16.51 -14.69 -12.05
C VAL A 346 17.88 -13.99 -12.03
N ASP A 347 18.27 -13.39 -13.15
CA ASP A 347 19.54 -12.66 -13.31
C ASP A 347 19.41 -11.13 -13.12
N GLY A 348 18.20 -10.65 -12.81
CA GLY A 348 17.86 -9.22 -12.73
C GLY A 348 18.52 -8.45 -11.58
N ALA A 349 19.23 -9.13 -10.67
CA ALA A 349 20.03 -8.50 -9.63
C ALA A 349 21.31 -7.82 -10.18
N ALA A 350 21.74 -8.16 -11.39
CA ALA A 350 22.76 -7.41 -12.12
C ALA A 350 22.09 -6.27 -12.91
N GLU A 351 21.88 -5.13 -12.25
CA GLU A 351 21.30 -3.94 -12.87
C GLU A 351 22.06 -3.51 -14.14
N SER A 352 21.31 -3.31 -15.23
CA SER A 352 21.71 -2.38 -16.28
C SER A 352 21.88 -0.99 -15.65
N MET A 353 23.01 -0.33 -15.89
CA MET A 353 23.28 1.06 -15.49
C MET A 353 22.09 1.99 -15.76
N ALA A 354 21.33 1.77 -16.83
CA ALA A 354 20.19 2.60 -17.21
C ALA A 354 19.03 2.59 -16.20
N ALA A 355 18.79 1.47 -15.48
CA ALA A 355 17.74 1.41 -14.45
C ALA A 355 18.16 2.15 -13.17
N LYS A 356 19.45 2.05 -12.79
CA LYS A 356 20.05 2.85 -11.72
C LYS A 356 19.98 4.35 -12.05
N GLU A 357 20.31 4.72 -13.28
CA GLU A 357 20.29 6.10 -13.77
C GLU A 357 18.86 6.67 -13.77
N ALA A 358 17.87 5.90 -14.25
CA ALA A 358 16.47 6.32 -14.29
C ALA A 358 15.86 6.51 -12.90
N CYS A 359 16.19 5.63 -11.95
CA CYS A 359 15.75 5.76 -10.56
C CYS A 359 16.45 6.95 -9.86
N LYS A 360 17.77 7.10 -10.05
CA LYS A 360 18.54 8.23 -9.48
C LYS A 360 18.12 9.59 -10.01
N ASN A 361 17.68 9.67 -11.27
CA ASN A 361 17.31 10.92 -11.91
C ASN A 361 15.81 11.26 -11.78
N GLY A 362 15.06 10.52 -10.96
CA GLY A 362 13.62 10.79 -10.76
C GLY A 362 12.77 10.62 -12.02
N THR A 363 13.19 9.79 -12.99
CA THR A 363 12.44 9.65 -14.26
C THR A 363 11.34 8.60 -14.20
N LEU A 364 11.35 7.72 -13.18
CA LEU A 364 10.28 6.72 -13.00
C LEU A 364 9.04 7.31 -12.32
N CYS A 365 9.23 8.27 -11.41
CA CYS A 365 8.17 8.98 -10.71
C CYS A 365 8.36 10.49 -10.87
N LEU A 366 7.33 11.21 -11.33
CA LEU A 366 7.37 12.66 -11.55
C LEU A 366 7.34 13.49 -10.26
N VAL A 367 7.31 12.83 -9.10
CA VAL A 367 7.25 13.47 -7.78
C VAL A 367 8.65 13.43 -7.19
N ASP A 368 9.16 14.58 -6.74
CA ASP A 368 10.40 14.62 -5.96
C ASP A 368 10.16 14.07 -4.56
N HIS A 369 10.33 12.76 -4.41
CA HIS A 369 10.22 12.06 -3.13
C HIS A 369 11.42 12.32 -2.20
N THR A 370 12.52 12.89 -2.69
CA THR A 370 13.70 13.15 -1.86
C THR A 370 13.52 14.36 -0.96
N GLN A 371 12.55 15.23 -1.29
CA GLN A 371 12.33 16.52 -0.63
C GLN A 371 13.60 17.37 -0.59
N ALA A 372 14.58 17.14 -1.48
CA ALA A 372 15.93 17.69 -1.36
C ALA A 372 15.92 19.21 -1.24
N GLY A 373 15.15 19.91 -2.09
CA GLY A 373 15.05 21.37 -2.03
C GLY A 373 14.33 21.90 -0.77
N THR A 374 13.34 21.18 -0.26
CA THR A 374 12.62 21.53 0.99
C THR A 374 13.45 21.25 2.24
N HIS A 375 14.23 20.18 2.25
CA HIS A 375 15.15 19.85 3.34
C HIS A 375 16.32 20.82 3.38
N GLU A 376 16.90 21.17 2.22
CA GLU A 376 17.93 22.19 2.08
C GLU A 376 17.41 23.55 2.57
N ALA A 377 16.22 23.99 2.14
CA ALA A 377 15.60 25.23 2.62
C ALA A 377 15.27 25.21 4.13
N PHE A 378 14.87 24.06 4.68
CA PHE A 378 14.66 23.90 6.12
C PHE A 378 15.98 24.02 6.90
N LEU A 379 17.03 23.34 6.45
CA LEU A 379 18.37 23.41 7.05
C LEU A 379 18.96 24.82 6.93
N GLU A 380 18.73 25.52 5.81
CA GLU A 380 19.12 26.93 5.63
C GLU A 380 18.36 27.85 6.60
N ALA A 381 17.06 27.64 6.81
CA ALA A 381 16.25 28.42 7.76
C ALA A 381 16.62 28.12 9.23
N GLU A 382 16.94 26.86 9.56
CA GLU A 382 17.44 26.45 10.88
C GLU A 382 18.85 27.02 11.11
N ALA A 383 19.73 26.96 10.11
CA ALA A 383 21.06 27.58 10.17
C ALA A 383 20.98 29.10 10.34
N ALA A 384 20.04 29.77 9.66
CA ALA A 384 19.82 31.22 9.78
C ALA A 384 19.29 31.65 11.17
N THR A 385 18.68 30.74 11.92
CA THR A 385 18.14 31.00 13.27
C THR A 385 19.04 30.48 14.40
N SER A 386 19.97 29.58 14.09
CA SER A 386 20.98 29.09 15.03
C SER A 386 22.20 30.02 15.05
N SER A 387 22.76 30.29 16.23
CA SER A 387 24.03 31.03 16.36
C SER A 387 25.28 30.20 15.98
N LEU A 388 25.09 29.08 15.29
CA LEU A 388 26.16 28.18 14.86
C LEU A 388 26.64 28.62 13.47
N GLU A 389 27.77 29.32 13.40
CA GLU A 389 28.47 29.52 12.13
C GLU A 389 28.96 28.17 11.62
N ILE A 390 28.28 27.62 10.60
CA ILE A 390 28.77 26.47 9.84
C ILE A 390 29.90 26.98 8.93
N ARG A 391 31.16 26.64 9.25
CA ARG A 391 32.34 26.99 8.43
C ARG A 391 32.90 25.77 7.71
N TRP A 392 33.11 25.90 6.39
CA TRP A 392 33.81 24.91 5.57
C TRP A 392 35.06 25.53 4.92
N PRO A 393 36.20 24.82 4.86
CA PRO A 393 36.45 23.50 5.41
C PRO A 393 36.59 23.51 6.94
N LEU A 394 36.13 22.45 7.60
CA LEU A 394 36.33 22.23 9.04
C LEU A 394 37.83 22.22 9.39
N ARG A 395 38.20 22.77 10.55
CA ARG A 395 39.57 22.68 11.08
C ARG A 395 39.90 21.24 11.45
N GLU A 396 41.18 20.90 11.50
CA GLU A 396 41.64 19.53 11.76
C GLU A 396 41.12 18.96 13.09
N VAL A 397 41.06 19.78 14.14
CA VAL A 397 40.48 19.42 15.44
C VAL A 397 38.98 19.14 15.33
N GLU A 398 38.23 19.93 14.56
CA GLU A 398 36.78 19.77 14.37
C GLU A 398 36.48 18.51 13.55
N ARG A 399 37.29 18.22 12.52
CA ARG A 399 37.21 16.96 11.76
C ARG A 399 37.38 15.74 12.66
N LYS A 400 38.27 15.81 13.66
CA LYS A 400 38.48 14.74 14.64
C LYS A 400 37.28 14.56 15.58
N TYR A 401 36.58 15.62 15.96
CA TYR A 401 35.35 15.51 16.75
C TYR A 401 34.18 14.95 15.93
N VAL A 402 34.04 15.36 14.66
CA VAL A 402 33.00 14.83 13.77
C VAL A 402 33.18 13.33 13.52
N THR A 403 34.41 12.84 13.35
CA THR A 403 34.68 11.39 13.23
C THR A 403 34.46 10.60 14.52
N MET A 404 34.26 11.28 15.65
CA MET A 404 33.90 10.65 16.93
C MET A 404 32.38 10.67 17.19
N LEU A 405 31.60 11.44 16.43
CA LEU A 405 30.14 11.42 16.54
C LEU A 405 29.57 10.11 15.98
N PRO A 406 28.38 9.66 16.42
CA PRO A 406 27.68 8.54 15.79
C PRO A 406 27.44 8.79 14.29
N VAL A 407 27.41 7.75 13.44
CA VAL A 407 27.31 7.88 11.97
C VAL A 407 26.15 8.77 11.52
N HIS A 408 25.00 8.71 12.20
CA HIS A 408 23.84 9.56 11.92
C HIS A 408 24.12 11.06 12.10
N ARG A 409 24.90 11.44 13.12
CA ARG A 409 25.32 12.84 13.37
C ARG A 409 26.42 13.33 12.43
N ARG A 410 27.09 12.43 11.69
CA ARG A 410 28.11 12.79 10.70
C ARG A 410 27.51 13.15 9.35
N ILE A 411 26.30 12.67 9.07
CA ILE A 411 25.56 12.96 7.84
C ILE A 411 24.96 14.36 7.93
N ASP A 412 24.45 14.76 9.10
CA ASP A 412 23.88 16.10 9.31
C ASP A 412 24.91 17.26 9.29
N ILE A 413 26.21 16.95 9.40
CA ILE A 413 27.32 17.93 9.39
C ILE A 413 28.01 17.98 8.00
N ARG A 414 27.75 17.00 7.14
CA ARG A 414 28.31 16.90 5.78
C ARG A 414 27.34 17.49 4.77
#